data_AF-A0A530QLU4-F1
#
_entry.id   AF-A0A530QLU4-F1
#
_cell.length_a   1.000
_cell.length_b   1.000
_cell.length_c   1.000
_cell.angle_alpha   90.00
_cell.angle_beta   90.00
_cell.angle_gamma   90.00
#
_symmetry.space_group_name_H-M   'P 1'
#
loop_
_entity.id
_entity.type
_entity.pdbx_description
1 polymer ?
#
loop_
_entity_poly.entity_id
_entity_poly.type
_entity_poly.pdbx_seq_one_letter_code
_entity_poly.pdbx_strand_id
1 'polypeptide(L)' 'FDVMVGCMVGTSLAMAPAVLLAQDADFVDLDGPLLLARDRVPGLVYRGSLVSPPDTALWG' A
#
# COMPACT_ATOMS: atom_id res chain seq x y z
N PHE A 1 -5.06 -21.84 7.72
CA PHE A 1 -4.15 -20.84 8.31
C PHE A 1 -4.37 -19.60 7.50
N ASP A 2 -4.42 -18.44 8.16
CA ASP A 2 -4.73 -17.19 7.49
C ASP A 2 -3.46 -16.33 7.42
N VAL A 3 -3.29 -15.60 6.33
CA VAL A 3 -2.10 -14.79 6.04
C VAL A 3 -2.46 -13.31 6.09
N MET A 4 -1.63 -12.52 6.77
CA MET A 4 -1.75 -11.07 6.83
C MET A 4 -0.53 -10.40 6.23
N VAL A 5 -0.77 -9.40 5.37
CA VAL A 5 0.26 -8.48 4.86
C VAL A 5 0.03 -7.11 5.48
N GLY A 6 0.95 -6.71 6.37
CA GLY A 6 0.91 -5.42 7.05
C GLY A 6 2.04 -4.49 6.65
N CYS A 7 2.06 -3.30 7.24
CA CYS A 7 3.12 -2.32 7.06
C CYS A 7 3.56 -1.64 8.35
N MET A 8 4.69 -0.93 8.27
CA MET A 8 5.02 0.15 9.21
C MET A 8 4.51 1.48 8.65
N VAL A 9 4.41 2.51 9.49
CA VAL A 9 4.12 3.87 9.04
C VAL A 9 5.20 4.33 8.07
N GLY A 10 4.83 4.51 6.81
CA GLY A 10 5.76 4.78 5.71
C GLY A 10 5.04 5.27 4.45
N THR A 11 5.82 5.76 3.48
CA THR A 11 5.27 6.37 2.25
C THR A 11 4.69 5.33 1.28
N SER A 12 3.93 5.78 0.29
CA SER A 12 3.38 4.92 -0.78
C SER A 12 4.42 4.04 -1.47
N LEU A 13 5.68 4.49 -1.56
CA LEU A 13 6.77 3.70 -2.14
C LEU A 13 7.06 2.41 -1.36
N ALA A 14 6.93 2.44 -0.03
CA ALA A 14 7.14 1.25 0.80
C ALA A 14 5.95 0.28 0.69
N MET A 15 4.74 0.80 0.47
CA MET A 15 3.53 0.01 0.29
C MET A 15 3.44 -0.62 -1.11
N ALA A 16 4.00 0.03 -2.14
CA ALA A 16 3.90 -0.40 -3.53
C ALA A 16 4.26 -1.88 -3.78
N PRO A 17 5.41 -2.42 -3.34
CA PRO A 17 5.71 -3.84 -3.48
C PRO A 17 4.78 -4.74 -2.64
N ALA A 18 4.31 -4.26 -1.49
CA ALA A 18 3.43 -5.04 -0.61
C ALA A 18 2.04 -5.25 -1.23
N VAL A 19 1.59 -4.37 -2.14
CA VAL A 19 0.35 -4.56 -2.90
C VAL A 19 0.38 -5.82 -3.76
N LEU A 20 1.55 -6.26 -4.22
CA LEU A 20 1.71 -7.52 -4.96
C LEU A 20 1.44 -8.73 -4.06
N LEU A 21 2.02 -8.74 -2.85
CA LEU A 21 1.82 -9.81 -1.87
C LEU A 21 0.39 -9.82 -1.32
N ALA A 22 -0.23 -8.63 -1.22
CA ALA A 22 -1.58 -8.47 -0.70
C ALA A 22 -2.67 -9.15 -1.54
N GLN A 23 -2.39 -9.52 -2.80
CA GLN A 23 -3.38 -10.22 -3.64
C GLN A 23 -3.69 -11.64 -3.16
N ASP A 24 -2.73 -12.26 -2.46
CA ASP A 24 -2.85 -13.64 -1.96
C ASP A 24 -3.03 -13.69 -0.43
N ALA A 25 -3.27 -12.55 0.22
CA ALA A 25 -3.44 -12.44 1.67
C ALA A 25 -4.93 -12.40 2.07
N ASP A 26 -5.26 -13.02 3.20
CA ASP A 26 -6.61 -12.97 3.77
C ASP A 26 -6.90 -11.60 4.41
N PHE A 27 -5.86 -10.94 4.95
CA PHE A 27 -5.95 -9.62 5.57
C PHE A 27 -4.82 -8.70 5.10
N VAL A 28 -5.16 -7.43 4.85
CA VAL A 28 -4.24 -6.43 4.32
C VAL A 28 -4.33 -5.16 5.13
N ASP A 29 -3.18 -4.70 5.63
CA ASP A 29 -3.01 -3.44 6.35
C ASP A 29 -1.87 -2.62 5.73
N LEU A 30 -2.21 -1.86 4.69
CA LEU A 30 -1.29 -1.02 3.91
C LEU A 30 -1.69 0.46 3.97
N ASP A 31 -2.08 0.94 5.15
CA ASP A 31 -2.59 2.30 5.37
C ASP A 31 -1.51 3.31 5.79
N GLY A 32 -0.26 2.89 5.95
CA GLY A 32 0.86 3.73 6.40
C GLY A 32 0.93 5.12 5.76
N PRO A 33 0.72 5.28 4.43
CA PRO A 33 0.74 6.60 3.78
C PRO A 33 -0.41 7.52 4.21
N LEU A 34 -1.57 6.96 4.56
CA LEU A 34 -2.75 7.72 5.03
C LEU A 34 -2.52 8.36 6.40
N LEU A 35 -1.56 7.81 7.18
CA LEU A 35 -1.17 8.34 8.48
C LEU A 35 -0.13 9.46 8.38
N LEU A 36 0.44 9.70 7.19
CA LEU A 36 1.42 10.74 6.96
C LEU A 36 0.76 12.08 6.63
N ALA A 37 1.29 13.18 7.19
CA ALA A 37 0.86 14.52 6.81
C ALA A 37 1.17 14.86 5.33
N ARG A 38 2.21 14.20 4.76
CA ARG A 38 2.62 14.32 3.36
C ARG A 38 3.18 13.00 2.88
N ASP A 39 2.68 12.54 1.74
CA ASP A 39 3.18 11.37 1.03
C ASP A 39 3.81 11.77 -0.32
N ARG A 40 4.34 10.80 -1.07
CA ARG A 40 4.93 10.98 -2.39
C ARG A 40 3.89 11.36 -3.45
N VAL A 41 4.36 12.01 -4.51
CA VAL A 41 3.59 12.35 -5.71
C VAL A 41 4.35 11.87 -6.95
N PRO A 42 3.79 10.94 -7.76
CA PRO A 42 2.55 10.21 -7.49
C PRO A 42 2.68 9.31 -6.26
N GLY A 43 1.54 9.03 -5.61
CA GLY A 43 1.41 8.08 -4.51
C GLY A 43 0.44 6.96 -4.87
N LEU A 44 0.24 5.99 -3.98
CA LEU A 44 -0.77 4.96 -4.15
C LEU A 44 -2.16 5.59 -4.10
N VAL A 45 -3.07 5.00 -4.89
CA VAL A 45 -4.45 5.46 -4.97
C VAL A 45 -5.30 4.64 -4.03
N TYR A 46 -5.82 5.30 -3.00
CA TYR A 46 -6.78 4.74 -2.05
C TYR A 46 -8.20 5.18 -2.40
N ARG A 47 -9.15 4.25 -2.37
CA ARG A 47 -10.59 4.51 -2.57
C ARG A 47 -11.40 3.71 -1.56
N GLY A 48 -11.86 4.38 -0.50
CA GLY A 48 -12.48 3.69 0.63
C GLY A 48 -11.48 2.71 1.26
N SER A 49 -11.86 1.45 1.39
CA SER A 49 -11.01 0.36 1.92
C SER A 49 -10.17 -0.35 0.86
N LEU A 50 -10.13 0.15 -0.38
CA LEU A 50 -9.36 -0.44 -1.47
C LEU A 50 -8.10 0.39 -1.76
N VAL A 51 -6.99 -0.29 -2.02
CA VAL A 51 -5.76 0.28 -2.56
C VAL A 51 -5.53 -0.26 -3.96
N SER A 52 -5.22 0.62 -4.91
CA SER A 52 -4.94 0.24 -6.31
C SER A 52 -3.47 -0.16 -6.49
N PRO A 53 -3.13 -0.99 -7.50
CA PRO A 53 -1.75 -1.25 -7.87
C PRO A 53 -0.95 0.05 -8.09
N PRO A 54 0.36 0.04 -7.80
CA PRO A 54 1.20 1.23 -8.02
C PRO A 54 1.28 1.57 -9.50
N ASP A 55 1.32 2.89 -9.78
CA ASP A 55 1.74 3.41 -11.08
C ASP A 55 3.27 3.20 -11.25
N THR A 56 3.74 2.95 -12.47
CA THR A 56 5.19 2.77 -12.74
C THR A 56 6.00 4.03 -12.45
N ALA A 57 5.39 5.21 -12.51
CA ALA A 57 6.02 6.45 -12.08
C ALA A 57 6.26 6.52 -10.55
N LEU A 58 5.55 5.70 -9.76
CA LEU A 58 5.81 5.53 -8.32
C LEU A 58 6.82 4.40 -8.08
N TRP A 59 6.52 3.20 -8.59
CA TRP A 59 7.33 2.00 -8.38
C TRP A 59 6.96 0.89 -9.37
N GLY A 60 7.98 0.27 -9.97
CA GLY A 60 7.83 -0.72 -11.06
C GLY A 60 7.89 -0.08 -12.44
#